data_AF-A0A180FWR6-F1
#
_entry.id   AF-A0A180FWR6-F1
#
_cell.length_a   1.000
_cell.length_b   1.000
_cell.length_c   1.000
_cell.angle_alpha   90.00
_cell.angle_beta   90.00
_cell.angle_gamma   90.00
#
_symmetry.space_group_name_H-M   'P 1'
#
loop_
_entity.id
_entity.type
_entity.pdbx_description
1 polymer ?
#
loop_
_entity_poly.entity_id
_entity_poly.type
_entity_poly.pdbx_seq_one_letter_code
_entity_poly.pdbx_strand_id
1 'polypeptide(L)'
;MRNPSSNRTRNIRQLQSQFLLCLTGTPVQNRLTDLQSLITTLRIAPWDNEIIWQRCLIPRMKVGAPEAIKSLTQLMTSICLRRTKDVLLNLPEKVEHAVVVRSSPSWESSLRELHARFISTFGRLRAAGEQWDPSEFFRQLTMLRQFCNHPIFARAELPIQPTWRWQDSGKVVHLIS
;
A
#
# COMPACT_ATOMS: atom_id res chain seq x y z
N MET A 1 -6.75 -11.93 9.42
CA MET A 1 -6.98 -12.89 8.32
C MET A 1 -6.03 -12.68 7.15
N ARG A 2 -5.70 -11.44 6.74
CA ARG A 2 -4.76 -11.20 5.61
C ARG A 2 -3.32 -11.67 5.89
N ASN A 3 -2.85 -11.46 7.11
CA ASN A 3 -1.55 -11.98 7.54
C ASN A 3 -1.73 -13.36 8.22
N PRO A 4 -1.24 -14.46 7.63
CA PRO A 4 -1.32 -15.79 8.23
C PRO A 4 -0.55 -15.91 9.56
N SER A 5 0.54 -15.17 9.76
CA SER A 5 1.35 -15.23 10.99
C SER A 5 0.76 -14.46 12.17
N SER A 6 -0.25 -13.62 11.94
CA SER A 6 -0.88 -12.85 13.02
C SER A 6 -1.68 -13.76 13.97
N ASN A 7 -1.55 -13.51 15.29
CA ASN A 7 -2.29 -14.25 16.32
C ASN A 7 -3.80 -14.29 16.06
N ARG A 8 -4.36 -13.17 15.58
CA ARG A 8 -5.78 -13.10 15.20
C ARG A 8 -6.14 -14.12 14.12
N THR A 9 -5.34 -14.27 13.07
CA THR A 9 -5.62 -15.25 12.00
C THR A 9 -5.47 -16.68 12.53
N ARG A 10 -4.46 -16.95 13.35
CA ARG A 10 -4.23 -18.27 13.95
C ARG A 10 -5.42 -18.71 14.80
N ASN A 11 -5.90 -17.84 15.68
CA ASN A 11 -7.02 -18.13 16.58
C ASN A 11 -8.33 -18.33 15.79
N ILE A 12 -8.59 -17.50 14.78
CA ILE A 12 -9.80 -17.66 13.94
C ILE A 12 -9.80 -18.99 13.20
N ARG A 13 -8.64 -19.46 12.71
CA ARG A 13 -8.53 -20.75 11.99
C ARG A 13 -8.81 -21.97 12.87
N GLN A 14 -8.58 -21.86 14.18
CA GLN A 14 -8.84 -22.90 15.16
C GLN A 14 -10.33 -23.03 15.50
N LEU A 15 -11.15 -22.03 15.18
CA LEU A 15 -12.58 -22.10 15.42
C LEU A 15 -13.20 -23.21 14.57
N GLN A 16 -14.02 -24.04 15.22
CA GLN A 16 -14.82 -25.05 14.54
C GLN A 16 -16.14 -24.39 14.11
N SER A 17 -16.29 -24.19 12.81
CA SER A 17 -17.50 -23.61 12.20
C SER A 17 -17.93 -24.45 11.01
N GLN A 18 -19.23 -24.67 10.85
CA GLN A 18 -19.79 -25.31 9.66
C GLN A 18 -19.82 -24.34 8.46
N PHE A 19 -20.03 -23.04 8.73
CA PHE A 19 -20.06 -21.99 7.72
C PHE A 19 -19.14 -20.84 8.13
N LEU A 20 -18.44 -20.28 7.15
CA LEU A 20 -17.60 -19.10 7.34
C LEU A 20 -17.92 -18.06 6.27
N LEU A 21 -18.30 -16.85 6.72
CA LEU A 21 -18.53 -15.70 5.86
C LEU A 21 -17.46 -14.65 6.13
N CYS A 22 -16.76 -14.22 5.08
CA CYS A 22 -15.76 -13.16 5.17
C CYS A 22 -16.27 -11.90 4.45
N LEU A 23 -16.42 -10.81 5.20
CA LEU A 23 -16.83 -9.51 4.66
C LEU A 23 -15.61 -8.60 4.49
N THR A 24 -15.33 -8.16 3.26
CA THR A 24 -14.25 -7.23 2.96
C THR A 24 -14.56 -6.40 1.72
N GLY A 25 -14.32 -5.09 1.79
CA GLY A 25 -14.45 -4.20 0.63
C GLY A 25 -13.29 -4.31 -0.36
N THR A 26 -12.15 -4.91 0.04
CA THR A 26 -10.89 -4.90 -0.74
C THR A 26 -10.09 -6.22 -0.61
N PRO A 27 -10.64 -7.38 -1.03
CA PRO A 27 -10.00 -8.68 -0.81
C PRO A 27 -8.67 -8.86 -1.55
N VAL A 28 -8.51 -8.26 -2.73
CA VAL A 28 -7.42 -8.58 -3.69
C VAL A 28 -6.29 -7.53 -3.68
N GLN A 29 -6.51 -6.34 -3.12
CA GLN A 29 -5.64 -5.18 -3.36
C GLN A 29 -4.23 -5.25 -2.76
N ASN A 30 -3.93 -6.19 -1.86
CA ASN A 30 -2.71 -6.11 -1.06
C ASN A 30 -1.55 -6.98 -1.55
N ARG A 31 -1.77 -8.29 -1.79
CA ARG A 31 -0.77 -9.30 -2.22
C ARG A 31 -1.48 -10.63 -2.54
N LEU A 32 -0.89 -11.47 -3.40
CA LEU A 32 -1.35 -12.86 -3.61
C LEU A 32 -1.28 -13.71 -2.32
N THR A 33 -0.36 -13.38 -1.41
CA THR A 33 -0.27 -14.05 -0.09
C THR A 33 -1.47 -13.74 0.81
N ASP A 34 -1.99 -12.52 0.74
CA ASP A 34 -3.16 -12.13 1.53
C ASP A 34 -4.40 -12.89 1.04
N LEU A 35 -4.49 -13.09 -0.28
CA LEU A 35 -5.55 -13.88 -0.89
C LEU A 35 -5.47 -15.36 -0.50
N GLN A 36 -4.27 -15.96 -0.56
CA GLN A 36 -4.08 -17.33 -0.08
C GLN A 36 -4.47 -17.49 1.38
N SER A 37 -4.12 -16.52 2.22
CA SER A 37 -4.48 -16.55 3.64
C SER A 37 -6.00 -16.60 3.87
N LEU A 38 -6.77 -15.86 3.05
CA LEU A 38 -8.23 -15.89 3.05
C LEU A 38 -8.77 -17.25 2.57
N ILE A 39 -8.28 -17.74 1.43
CA ILE A 39 -8.68 -19.04 0.84
C ILE A 39 -8.43 -20.19 1.82
N THR A 40 -7.26 -20.23 2.47
CA THR A 40 -6.94 -21.22 3.51
C THR A 40 -7.88 -21.11 4.70
N THR A 41 -8.28 -19.89 5.08
CA THR A 41 -9.21 -19.73 6.21
C THR A 41 -10.63 -20.18 5.86
N LEU A 42 -11.05 -19.99 4.60
CA LEU A 42 -12.29 -20.53 4.03
C LEU A 42 -12.23 -22.04 3.74
N ARG A 43 -11.05 -22.67 3.87
CA ARG A 43 -10.81 -24.11 3.65
C ARG A 43 -11.22 -24.58 2.25
N ILE A 44 -10.87 -23.81 1.23
CA ILE A 44 -11.20 -24.10 -0.17
C ILE A 44 -10.10 -24.93 -0.83
N ALA A 45 -10.33 -26.23 -0.95
CA ALA A 45 -9.42 -27.14 -1.65
C ALA A 45 -9.40 -26.89 -3.18
N PRO A 46 -8.29 -27.15 -3.89
CA PRO A 46 -6.96 -27.51 -3.36
C PRO A 46 -6.11 -26.27 -2.98
N TRP A 47 -6.66 -25.06 -3.12
CA TRP A 47 -5.93 -23.80 -3.03
C TRP A 47 -5.62 -23.35 -1.60
N ASP A 48 -6.28 -23.95 -0.61
CA ASP A 48 -5.99 -23.81 0.80
C ASP A 48 -4.62 -24.38 1.19
N ASN A 49 -4.10 -25.34 0.40
CA ASN A 49 -2.76 -25.90 0.55
C ASN A 49 -1.69 -24.94 0.03
N GLU A 50 -0.81 -24.49 0.94
CA GLU A 50 0.26 -23.54 0.65
C GLU A 50 1.25 -24.05 -0.40
N ILE A 51 1.58 -25.35 -0.40
CA ILE A 51 2.53 -25.94 -1.35
C ILE A 51 1.96 -25.88 -2.77
N ILE A 52 0.68 -26.23 -2.93
CA ILE A 52 -0.01 -26.16 -4.22
C ILE A 52 -0.06 -24.72 -4.72
N TRP A 53 -0.44 -23.78 -3.85
CA TRP A 53 -0.48 -22.37 -4.19
C TRP A 53 0.89 -21.82 -4.65
N GLN A 54 1.95 -22.10 -3.87
CA GLN A 54 3.30 -21.62 -4.15
C GLN A 54 3.94 -22.25 -5.38
N ARG A 55 3.64 -23.51 -5.69
CA ARG A 55 4.22 -24.21 -6.85
C ARG A 55 3.43 -24.01 -8.13
N CYS A 56 2.10 -24.00 -8.06
CA CYS A 56 1.25 -23.99 -9.24
C CYS A 56 0.82 -22.58 -9.64
N LEU A 57 0.49 -21.71 -8.69
CA LEU A 57 -0.13 -20.42 -8.97
C LEU A 57 0.87 -19.26 -8.95
N ILE A 58 1.68 -19.12 -7.89
CA ILE A 58 2.59 -17.98 -7.72
C ILE A 58 3.56 -17.79 -8.91
N PRO A 59 4.28 -18.81 -9.42
CA PRO A 59 5.24 -18.63 -10.50
C PRO A 59 4.56 -18.21 -11.80
N ARG A 60 3.40 -18.79 -12.09
CA ARG A 60 2.61 -18.50 -13.29
C ARG A 60 1.98 -17.11 -13.23
N MET A 61 1.51 -16.67 -12.06
CA MET A 61 1.01 -15.32 -11.84
C MET A 61 2.11 -14.27 -11.97
N LYS A 62 3.34 -14.56 -11.52
CA LYS A 62 4.49 -13.63 -11.64
C LYS A 62 4.86 -13.32 -13.09
N VAL A 63 4.71 -14.30 -13.99
CA VAL A 63 4.96 -14.13 -15.44
C VAL A 63 3.70 -13.70 -16.22
N GLY A 64 2.57 -13.49 -15.53
CA GLY A 64 1.33 -13.08 -16.18
C GLY A 64 0.71 -14.15 -17.08
N ALA A 65 0.92 -15.44 -16.79
CA ALA A 65 0.37 -16.53 -17.60
C ALA A 65 -1.16 -16.46 -17.68
N PRO A 66 -1.77 -16.40 -18.87
CA PRO A 66 -3.22 -16.26 -19.04
C PRO A 66 -4.04 -17.33 -18.32
N GLU A 67 -3.55 -18.57 -18.28
CA GLU A 67 -4.23 -19.70 -17.66
C GLU A 67 -4.30 -19.55 -16.13
N ALA A 68 -3.25 -19.00 -15.51
CA ALA A 68 -3.22 -18.76 -14.08
C ALA A 68 -4.16 -17.61 -13.68
N ILE A 69 -4.18 -16.54 -14.48
CA ILE A 69 -5.12 -15.43 -14.30
C ILE A 69 -6.56 -15.94 -14.43
N LYS A 70 -6.85 -16.76 -15.46
CA LYS A 70 -8.18 -17.34 -15.67
C LYS A 70 -8.59 -18.26 -14.51
N SER A 71 -7.69 -19.13 -14.05
CA SER A 71 -7.94 -20.03 -12.92
C SER A 71 -8.25 -19.24 -11.64
N LEU A 72 -7.46 -18.21 -11.34
CA LEU A 72 -7.69 -17.37 -10.17
C LEU A 72 -8.99 -16.57 -10.30
N THR A 73 -9.29 -16.06 -11.49
CA THR A 73 -10.53 -15.33 -11.75
C THR A 73 -11.75 -16.23 -11.53
N GLN A 74 -11.73 -17.46 -12.05
CA GLN A 74 -12.81 -18.44 -11.85
C GLN A 74 -13.00 -18.79 -10.38
N LEU A 75 -11.89 -19.03 -9.67
CA LEU A 75 -11.93 -19.26 -8.22
C LEU A 75 -12.59 -18.08 -7.50
N MET A 76 -12.14 -16.86 -7.77
CA MET A 76 -12.70 -15.64 -7.15
C MET A 76 -14.18 -15.46 -7.45
N THR A 77 -14.62 -15.68 -8.70
CA THR A 77 -16.04 -15.58 -9.07
C THR A 77 -16.90 -16.62 -8.34
N SER A 78 -16.36 -17.81 -8.04
CA SER A 78 -17.11 -18.86 -7.34
C SER A 78 -17.26 -18.62 -5.84
N ILE A 79 -16.30 -17.92 -5.20
CA ILE A 79 -16.24 -17.77 -3.73
C ILE A 79 -16.52 -16.35 -3.24
N CYS A 80 -16.53 -15.35 -4.13
CA CYS A 80 -16.74 -13.95 -3.78
C CYS A 80 -17.97 -13.38 -4.47
N LEU A 81 -18.84 -12.78 -3.67
CA LEU A 81 -19.87 -11.88 -4.18
C LEU A 81 -19.35 -10.45 -4.18
N ARG A 82 -19.01 -9.92 -5.36
CA ARG A 82 -18.60 -8.51 -5.53
C ARG A 82 -19.61 -7.78 -6.40
N ARG A 83 -20.23 -6.74 -5.86
CA ARG A 83 -21.09 -5.81 -6.61
C ARG A 83 -20.39 -4.44 -6.66
N THR A 84 -20.29 -3.84 -7.84
CA THR A 84 -19.79 -2.47 -7.98
C THR A 84 -20.94 -1.49 -7.76
N LYS A 85 -20.61 -0.26 -7.33
CA LYS A 85 -21.63 0.76 -7.05
C LYS A 85 -22.45 1.11 -8.31
N ASP A 86 -21.80 1.05 -9.47
CA ASP A 86 -22.38 1.37 -10.78
C ASP A 86 -23.55 0.44 -11.18
N VAL A 87 -23.63 -0.76 -10.61
CA VAL A 87 -24.66 -1.76 -10.96
C VAL A 87 -25.93 -1.60 -10.12
N LEU A 88 -25.85 -0.93 -8.96
CA LEU A 88 -26.96 -0.89 -7.98
C LEU A 88 -27.46 0.51 -7.66
N LEU A 89 -26.65 1.53 -7.92
CA LEU A 89 -26.93 2.91 -7.52
C LEU A 89 -26.67 3.80 -8.72
N ASN A 90 -27.66 4.59 -9.14
CA ASN A 90 -27.51 5.68 -10.11
C ASN A 90 -26.70 6.83 -9.48
N LEU A 91 -25.45 6.55 -9.12
CA LEU A 91 -24.52 7.54 -8.59
C LEU A 91 -24.00 8.40 -9.74
N PRO A 92 -23.78 9.71 -9.51
CA PRO A 92 -23.06 10.53 -10.45
C PRO A 92 -21.65 9.97 -10.69
N GLU A 93 -21.08 10.26 -11.85
CA GLU A 93 -19.72 9.86 -12.19
C GLU A 93 -18.73 10.37 -11.13
N LYS A 94 -17.81 9.49 -10.72
CA LYS A 94 -16.75 9.88 -9.79
C LYS A 94 -15.77 10.80 -10.51
N VAL A 95 -15.79 12.07 -10.15
CA VAL A 95 -14.79 13.03 -10.64
C VAL A 95 -13.60 13.05 -9.70
N GLU A 96 -12.40 12.73 -10.22
CA GLU A 96 -11.14 12.85 -9.50
C GLU A 96 -10.31 14.00 -10.07
N HIS A 97 -9.88 14.92 -9.21
CA HIS A 97 -9.00 16.01 -9.58
C HIS A 97 -7.66 15.85 -8.87
N ALA A 98 -6.59 15.65 -9.65
CA ALA A 98 -5.23 15.69 -9.14
C ALA A 98 -4.74 17.14 -9.15
N VAL A 99 -4.52 17.72 -7.98
CA VAL A 99 -4.00 19.09 -7.84
C VAL A 99 -2.53 19.06 -7.44
N VAL A 100 -1.67 19.60 -8.30
CA VAL A 100 -0.25 19.73 -8.03
C VAL A 100 -0.02 21.03 -7.26
N VAL A 101 0.50 20.89 -6.05
CA VAL A 101 0.76 22.01 -5.14
C VAL A 101 2.27 22.17 -4.97
N ARG A 102 2.77 23.39 -5.15
CA ARG A 102 4.18 23.72 -4.92
C ARG A 102 4.43 23.94 -3.41
N SER A 103 5.64 23.62 -2.96
CA SER A 103 6.08 24.02 -1.63
C SER A 103 6.12 25.54 -1.51
N SER A 104 5.99 26.06 -0.30
CA SER A 104 6.18 27.49 -0.04
C SER A 104 7.60 27.93 -0.48
N PRO A 105 7.78 29.12 -1.08
CA PRO A 105 9.08 29.57 -1.58
C PRO A 105 10.19 29.56 -0.54
N SER A 106 9.86 29.81 0.74
CA SER A 106 10.81 29.80 1.86
C SER A 106 11.40 28.40 2.14
N TRP A 107 10.71 27.34 1.72
CA TRP A 107 11.03 25.95 2.06
C TRP A 107 11.46 25.11 0.86
N GLU A 108 11.42 25.67 -0.35
CA GLU A 108 11.76 24.95 -1.58
C GLU A 108 13.23 24.50 -1.61
N SER A 109 14.15 25.36 -1.16
CA SER A 109 15.57 25.04 -1.07
C SER A 109 15.83 23.88 -0.11
N SER A 110 15.26 23.92 1.09
CA SER A 110 15.38 22.86 2.10
C SER A 110 14.80 21.53 1.61
N LEU A 111 13.64 21.56 0.95
CA LEU A 111 13.05 20.36 0.36
C LEU A 111 13.97 19.76 -0.72
N ARG A 112 14.52 20.61 -1.59
CA ARG A 112 15.42 20.18 -2.66
C ARG A 112 16.69 19.53 -2.10
N GLU A 113 17.26 20.10 -1.04
CA GLU A 113 18.42 19.54 -0.35
C GLU A 113 18.12 18.20 0.33
N LEU A 114 17.02 18.11 1.09
CA LEU A 114 16.57 16.85 1.71
C LEU A 114 16.34 15.76 0.66
N HIS A 115 15.70 16.11 -0.45
CA HIS A 115 15.46 15.19 -1.55
C HIS A 115 16.76 14.77 -2.24
N ALA A 116 17.68 15.70 -2.49
CA ALA A 116 18.99 15.40 -3.09
C ALA A 116 19.79 14.43 -2.20
N ARG A 117 19.83 14.66 -0.88
CA ARG A 117 20.46 13.75 0.09
C ARG A 117 19.82 12.36 0.06
N PHE A 118 18.49 12.28 0.05
CA PHE A 118 17.78 11.01 -0.03
C PHE A 118 18.12 10.25 -1.32
N ILE A 119 18.14 10.93 -2.47
CA ILE A 119 18.51 10.31 -3.76
C ILE A 119 19.98 9.89 -3.79
N SER A 120 20.91 10.64 -3.19
CA SER A 120 22.31 10.21 -3.11
C SER A 120 22.47 8.95 -2.26
N THR A 121 21.71 8.82 -1.17
CA THR A 121 21.84 7.68 -0.25
C THR A 121 21.05 6.45 -0.70
N PHE A 122 19.91 6.63 -1.36
CA PHE A 122 18.97 5.55 -1.66
C PHE A 122 18.53 5.44 -3.13
N GLY A 123 19.01 6.34 -3.99
CA GLY A 123 18.61 6.40 -5.39
C GLY A 123 19.20 5.28 -6.25
N ARG A 124 18.79 5.28 -7.52
CA ARG A 124 19.21 4.28 -8.52
C ARG A 124 20.69 4.33 -8.91
N LEU A 125 21.41 5.39 -8.52
CA LEU A 125 22.82 5.61 -8.86
C LEU A 125 23.80 4.87 -7.93
N ARG A 126 23.29 3.99 -7.07
CA ARG A 126 24.13 3.22 -6.13
C ARG A 126 24.91 2.13 -6.85
N ALA A 127 26.12 1.88 -6.38
CA ALA A 127 26.91 0.74 -6.84
C ALA A 127 26.14 -0.56 -6.54
N ALA A 128 26.07 -1.44 -7.54
CA ALA A 128 25.42 -2.73 -7.37
C ALA A 128 26.08 -3.51 -6.22
N GLY A 129 25.28 -3.93 -5.23
CA GLY A 129 25.74 -4.73 -4.09
C GLY A 129 25.93 -3.95 -2.77
N GLU A 130 25.76 -2.64 -2.78
CA GLU A 130 25.87 -1.84 -1.56
C GLU A 130 24.68 -2.12 -0.61
N GLN A 131 24.94 -2.69 0.56
CA GLN A 131 23.92 -2.91 1.58
C GLN A 131 23.42 -1.57 2.11
N TRP A 132 22.12 -1.47 2.38
CA TRP A 132 21.50 -0.31 3.01
C TRP A 132 20.54 -0.77 4.08
N ASP A 133 20.37 0.05 5.11
CA ASP A 133 19.39 -0.19 6.15
C ASP A 133 17.98 0.18 5.65
N PRO A 134 17.06 -0.79 5.51
CA PRO A 134 15.70 -0.51 5.11
C PRO A 134 14.97 0.42 6.09
N SER A 135 15.34 0.38 7.37
CA SER A 135 14.72 1.19 8.41
C SER A 135 15.02 2.67 8.18
N GLU A 136 16.28 3.00 7.92
CA GLU A 136 16.71 4.37 7.63
C GLU A 136 16.08 4.92 6.35
N PHE A 137 15.96 4.12 5.30
CA PHE A 137 15.23 4.51 4.09
C PHE A 137 13.78 4.88 4.39
N PHE A 138 13.05 4.02 5.11
CA PHE A 138 11.65 4.28 5.43
C PHE A 138 11.51 5.47 6.38
N ARG A 139 12.47 5.68 7.29
CA ARG A 139 12.53 6.87 8.15
C ARG A 139 12.65 8.14 7.30
N GLN A 140 13.63 8.21 6.39
CA GLN A 140 13.83 9.39 5.54
C GLN A 140 12.69 9.61 4.55
N LEU A 141 12.17 8.54 3.93
CA LEU A 141 11.01 8.64 3.05
C LEU A 141 9.78 9.16 3.81
N THR A 142 9.57 8.69 5.04
CA THR A 142 8.48 9.18 5.89
C THR A 142 8.67 10.65 6.24
N MET A 143 9.88 11.05 6.61
CA MET A 143 10.22 12.44 6.89
C MET A 143 9.98 13.36 5.68
N LEU A 144 10.40 12.97 4.48
CA LEU A 144 10.13 13.75 3.26
C LEU A 144 8.63 13.90 3.00
N ARG A 145 7.85 12.82 3.17
CA ARG A 145 6.38 12.86 3.03
C ARG A 145 5.75 13.77 4.07
N GLN A 146 6.27 13.77 5.29
CA GLN A 146 5.84 14.65 6.37
C GLN A 146 6.17 16.12 6.07
N PHE A 147 7.37 16.41 5.58
CA PHE A 147 7.78 17.75 5.13
C PHE A 147 6.81 18.28 4.07
N CYS A 148 6.48 17.47 3.07
CA CYS A 148 5.52 17.83 2.01
C CYS A 148 4.09 18.10 2.53
N ASN A 149 3.75 17.65 3.75
CA ASN A 149 2.51 18.06 4.41
C ASN A 149 2.69 19.38 5.14
N HIS A 150 3.75 19.50 5.96
CA HIS A 150 4.14 20.75 6.61
C HIS A 150 5.60 20.65 7.10
N PRO A 151 6.46 21.67 6.89
CA PRO A 151 7.88 21.63 7.27
C PRO A 151 8.15 21.32 8.75
N ILE A 152 7.27 21.78 9.66
CA ILE A 152 7.30 21.50 11.10
C ILE A 152 7.48 20.01 11.45
N PHE A 153 6.95 19.09 10.64
CA PHE A 153 7.03 17.65 10.92
C PHE A 153 8.42 17.06 10.64
N ALA A 154 9.28 17.81 9.95
CA ALA A 154 10.67 17.47 9.69
C ALA A 154 11.65 18.40 10.44
N ARG A 155 11.19 19.11 11.48
CA ARG A 155 11.99 20.09 12.25
C ARG A 155 13.33 19.58 12.78
N ALA A 156 13.48 18.28 13.01
CA ALA A 156 14.73 17.68 13.47
C ALA A 156 15.82 17.66 12.38
N GLU A 157 15.42 17.71 11.10
CA GLU A 157 16.32 17.68 9.94
C GLU A 157 16.60 19.09 9.39
N LEU A 158 15.99 20.11 9.99
CA LEU A 158 16.05 21.50 9.52
C LEU A 158 17.04 22.31 10.36
N PRO A 159 17.92 23.09 9.72
CA PRO A 159 18.93 23.87 10.43
C PRO A 159 18.32 25.06 11.19
N ILE A 160 17.14 25.51 10.78
CA ILE A 160 16.47 26.69 11.32
C ILE A 160 15.09 26.27 11.84
N GLN A 161 14.76 26.72 13.05
CA GLN A 161 13.42 26.59 13.62
C GLN A 161 12.77 27.97 13.69
N PRO A 162 12.10 28.41 12.60
CA PRO A 162 11.38 29.67 12.62
C PRO A 162 10.10 29.55 13.45
N THR A 163 9.41 30.68 13.63
CA THR A 163 8.01 30.64 14.05
C THR A 163 7.18 29.99 12.94
N TRP A 164 6.71 28.77 13.19
CA TRP A 164 5.90 28.00 12.24
C TRP A 164 4.57 28.69 11.96
N ARG A 165 4.19 28.76 10.69
CA ARG A 165 2.93 29.33 10.25
C ARG A 165 2.23 28.39 9.28
N TRP A 166 0.90 28.47 9.21
CA TRP A 166 0.14 27.63 8.29
C TRP A 166 0.50 27.88 6.81
N GLN A 167 0.96 29.09 6.48
CA GLN A 167 1.44 29.46 5.14
C GLN A 167 2.71 28.70 4.71
N ASP A 168 3.41 28.04 5.65
CA ASP A 168 4.58 27.22 5.33
C ASP A 168 4.18 25.93 4.58
N SER A 169 2.93 25.49 4.70
CA SER A 169 2.40 24.38 3.92
C SER A 169 1.70 24.87 2.65
N GLY A 170 2.29 24.55 1.50
CA GLY A 170 1.65 24.82 0.21
C GLY A 170 0.25 24.19 0.10
N LYS A 171 0.05 23.01 0.71
CA LYS A 171 -1.26 22.33 0.73
C LYS A 171 -2.29 23.11 1.51
N VAL A 172 -1.92 23.64 2.68
CA VAL A 172 -2.84 24.45 3.50
C VAL A 172 -3.14 25.76 2.79
N VAL A 173 -2.14 26.40 2.17
CA VAL A 173 -2.35 27.61 1.35
C VAL A 173 -3.35 27.35 0.24
N HIS A 174 -3.16 26.26 -0.52
CA HIS A 174 -4.06 25.91 -1.63
C HIS A 174 -5.48 25.57 -1.18
N LEU A 175 -5.66 25.00 0.02
CA LEU A 175 -7.00 24.65 0.54
C LEU A 175 -7.78 25.86 1.07
N ILE A 176 -7.08 26.94 1.45
CA ILE A 176 -7.68 28.15 2.04
C ILE A 176 -7.85 29.26 0.99
N SER A 177 -7.12 29.20 -0.13
CA SER A 177 -7.25 30.11 -1.28
C SER A 177 -8.39 29.72 -2.22
#